data_AF-A0A522NMW7-F1
#
_entry.id   AF-A0A522NMW7-F1
#
_cell.length_a   1.000
_cell.length_b   1.000
_cell.length_c   1.000
_cell.angle_alpha   90.00
_cell.angle_beta   90.00
_cell.angle_gamma   90.00
#
_symmetry.space_group_name_H-M   'P 1'
#
loop_
_entity.id
_entity.type
_entity.pdbx_description
1 polymer ?
#
loop_
_entity_poly.entity_id
_entity_poly.type
_entity_poly.pdbx_seq_one_letter_code
_entity_poly.pdbx_strand_id
1 'polypeptide(L)'
;MSTYVRVPRAGHPFLTGVMFGHHKAPGRAPVNKGLFNVAVLGSWSAKHWEDSADRMRQAILGALEQVLPGITDHTEFADVHRRREEYTTVGLHRDLGKFRQLCDQDRRIQPAGDSQAFENLESATISGQRAADRLLSGQVLS
;
A
#
# COMPACT_ATOMS: atom_id res chain seq x y z
N MET A 1 -3.39 14.07 18.54
CA MET A 1 -3.50 12.60 18.67
C MET A 1 -2.71 11.96 17.54
N SER A 2 -2.02 10.84 17.74
CA SER A 2 -1.19 10.24 16.69
C SER A 2 -2.06 9.53 15.65
N THR A 3 -1.80 9.75 14.36
CA THR A 3 -2.46 9.05 13.27
C THR A 3 -1.79 7.71 12.95
N TYR A 4 -0.51 7.56 13.29
CA TYR A 4 0.27 6.38 12.93
C TYR A 4 1.38 6.12 13.95
N VAL A 5 1.51 4.86 14.34
CA VAL A 5 2.62 4.36 15.17
C VAL A 5 3.38 3.33 14.37
N ARG A 6 4.69 3.53 14.22
CA ARG A 6 5.59 2.53 13.63
C ARG A 6 6.02 1.54 14.69
N VAL A 7 5.98 0.27 14.35
CA VAL A 7 6.44 -0.81 15.23
C VAL A 7 7.80 -1.26 14.72
N PRO A 8 8.90 -0.95 15.41
CA PRO A 8 10.22 -1.44 15.01
C PRO A 8 10.27 -2.96 15.18
N ARG A 9 11.15 -3.63 14.43
CA ARG A 9 11.31 -5.09 14.51
C ARG A 9 11.63 -5.58 15.93
N ALA A 10 12.31 -4.76 16.72
CA ALA A 10 12.60 -5.05 18.13
C ALA A 10 11.34 -5.04 19.01
N GLY A 11 10.28 -4.31 18.62
CA GLY A 11 8.99 -4.30 19.30
C GLY A 11 8.06 -5.41 18.85
N HIS A 12 8.12 -5.85 17.60
CA HIS A 12 7.41 -7.03 17.13
C HIS A 12 8.03 -7.60 15.82
N PRO A 13 8.16 -8.93 15.65
CA PRO A 13 8.87 -9.51 14.52
C PRO A 13 8.23 -9.25 13.14
N PHE A 14 6.91 -9.02 13.06
CA PHE A 14 6.22 -8.83 11.79
C PHE A 14 5.24 -7.66 11.71
N LEU A 15 4.93 -6.98 12.82
CA LEU A 15 4.10 -5.77 12.74
C LEU A 15 5.01 -4.62 12.31
N THR A 16 4.57 -3.82 11.35
CA THR A 16 5.35 -2.67 10.85
C THR A 16 4.76 -1.34 11.30
N GLY A 17 3.44 -1.30 11.50
CA GLY A 17 2.78 -0.14 12.08
C GLY A 17 1.28 -0.29 12.21
N VAL A 18 0.72 0.62 12.99
CA VAL A 18 -0.71 0.71 13.29
C VAL A 18 -1.18 2.12 12.95
N MET A 19 -2.15 2.22 12.04
CA MET A 19 -2.77 3.48 11.64
C MET A 19 -4.14 3.63 12.29
N PHE A 20 -4.33 4.76 12.97
CA PHE A 20 -5.54 5.13 13.67
C PHE A 20 -6.45 5.89 12.68
N GLY A 21 -7.20 5.15 11.87
CA GLY A 21 -8.01 5.69 10.77
C GLY A 21 -9.02 6.75 11.21
N HIS A 22 -9.57 6.60 12.42
CA HIS A 22 -10.49 7.54 13.04
C HIS A 22 -9.87 8.90 13.39
N HIS A 23 -8.55 9.02 13.50
CA HIS A 23 -7.88 10.32 13.69
C HIS A 23 -7.64 11.08 12.38
N LYS A 24 -7.81 10.45 11.22
CA LYS A 24 -7.48 11.07 9.93
C LYS A 24 -8.49 12.14 9.51
N ALA A 25 -9.77 11.89 9.75
CA ALA A 25 -10.87 12.79 9.40
C ALA A 25 -12.16 12.36 10.12
N PRO A 26 -13.10 13.30 10.38
CA PRO A 26 -14.44 12.97 10.87
C PRO A 26 -15.16 11.96 9.95
N GLY A 27 -16.02 11.13 10.54
CA GLY A 27 -16.83 10.15 9.80
C GLY A 27 -16.09 8.91 9.29
N ARG A 28 -14.80 8.76 9.56
CA ARG A 28 -14.01 7.56 9.21
C ARG A 28 -14.36 6.31 10.03
N ALA A 29 -14.97 6.51 11.19
CA ALA A 29 -15.53 5.46 12.04
C ALA A 29 -16.85 5.97 12.64
N PRO A 30 -17.77 5.07 13.04
CA PRO A 30 -18.95 5.45 13.80
C PRO A 30 -18.60 6.22 15.09
N VAL A 31 -19.58 6.98 15.61
CA VAL A 31 -19.42 7.69 16.89
C VAL A 31 -19.04 6.72 17.99
N ASN A 32 -18.07 7.10 18.83
CA ASN A 32 -17.50 6.29 19.92
C ASN A 32 -16.82 4.99 19.46
N LYS A 33 -16.48 4.85 18.17
CA LYS A 33 -15.73 3.69 17.64
C LYS A 33 -14.37 4.12 17.10
N GLY A 34 -13.42 3.19 17.15
CA GLY A 34 -12.12 3.32 16.50
C GLY A 34 -12.06 2.52 15.21
N LEU A 35 -11.26 2.99 14.26
CA LEU A 35 -10.82 2.20 13.10
C LEU A 35 -9.29 2.12 13.10
N PHE A 36 -8.78 0.90 12.94
CA PHE A 36 -7.35 0.61 12.84
C PHE A 36 -7.03 -0.03 11.49
N ASN A 37 -5.93 0.38 10.87
CA ASN A 37 -5.31 -0.37 9.77
C ASN A 37 -3.95 -0.85 10.25
N VAL A 38 -3.74 -2.15 10.23
CA VAL A 38 -2.52 -2.79 10.71
C VAL A 38 -1.69 -3.23 9.51
N ALA A 39 -0.44 -2.78 9.45
CA ALA A 39 0.49 -3.16 8.40
C ALA A 39 1.46 -4.22 8.92
N VAL A 40 1.64 -5.28 8.14
CA VAL A 40 2.53 -6.41 8.45
C VAL A 40 3.67 -6.49 7.43
N LEU A 41 4.77 -7.14 7.80
CA LEU A 41 5.89 -7.35 6.87
C LEU A 41 5.45 -8.18 5.66
N GLY A 42 5.87 -7.77 4.47
CA GLY A 42 5.63 -8.51 3.23
C GLY A 42 6.21 -9.94 3.27
N SER A 43 7.37 -10.12 3.90
CA SER A 43 8.00 -11.44 4.06
C SER A 43 7.23 -12.39 4.99
N TRP A 44 6.51 -11.86 5.98
CA TRP A 44 5.60 -12.65 6.80
C TRP A 44 4.34 -12.99 6.00
N SER A 45 3.76 -11.99 5.34
CA SER A 45 2.56 -12.16 4.49
C SER A 45 2.77 -13.21 3.40
N ALA A 46 3.95 -13.24 2.77
CA ALA A 46 4.29 -14.23 1.75
C ALA A 46 4.33 -15.66 2.29
N LYS A 47 4.79 -15.87 3.53
CA LYS A 47 4.82 -17.19 4.18
C LYS A 47 3.43 -17.68 4.59
N HIS A 48 2.53 -16.74 4.90
CA HIS A 48 1.17 -17.00 5.37
C HIS A 48 0.12 -16.73 4.28
N TRP A 49 0.53 -16.66 3.01
CA TRP A 49 -0.35 -16.23 1.92
C TRP A 49 -1.57 -17.15 1.75
N GLU A 50 -1.33 -18.45 1.82
CA GLU A 50 -2.33 -19.52 1.70
C GLU A 50 -3.05 -19.84 3.03
N ASP A 51 -2.66 -19.19 4.13
CA ASP A 51 -3.35 -19.40 5.40
C ASP A 51 -4.78 -18.84 5.34
N SER A 52 -5.68 -19.45 6.13
CA SER A 52 -7.04 -18.95 6.24
C SER A 52 -7.07 -17.52 6.82
N ALA A 53 -8.08 -16.74 6.42
CA ALA A 53 -8.25 -15.39 6.94
C ALA A 53 -8.38 -15.38 8.48
N ASP A 54 -9.04 -16.39 9.05
CA ASP A 54 -9.17 -16.54 10.50
C ASP A 54 -7.83 -16.74 11.21
N ARG A 55 -6.96 -17.60 10.68
CA ARG A 55 -5.63 -17.82 11.27
C ARG A 55 -4.81 -16.54 11.25
N MET A 56 -4.80 -15.83 10.12
CA MET A 56 -4.09 -14.56 10.03
C MET A 56 -4.69 -13.50 10.95
N ARG A 57 -6.02 -13.40 11.01
CA ARG A 57 -6.72 -12.48 11.91
C ARG A 57 -6.32 -12.74 13.36
N GLN A 58 -6.33 -13.99 13.81
CA GLN A 58 -5.90 -14.36 15.16
C GLN A 58 -4.44 -13.99 15.41
N ALA A 59 -3.54 -14.29 14.47
CA ALA A 59 -2.12 -13.96 14.61
C ALA A 59 -1.88 -12.45 14.68
N ILE A 60 -2.56 -11.67 13.83
CA ILE A 60 -2.42 -10.22 13.77
C ILE A 60 -3.03 -9.55 15.02
N LEU A 61 -4.19 -10.01 15.49
CA LEU A 61 -4.80 -9.49 16.73
C LEU A 61 -3.93 -9.82 17.95
N GLY A 62 -3.42 -11.05 18.06
CA GLY A 62 -2.50 -11.42 19.14
C GLY A 62 -1.17 -10.64 19.11
N ALA A 63 -0.71 -10.26 17.92
CA ALA A 63 0.42 -9.35 17.77
C ALA A 63 0.05 -7.91 18.18
N LEU A 64 -1.14 -7.46 17.80
CA LEU A 64 -1.61 -6.10 18.11
C LEU A 64 -1.81 -5.91 19.62
N GLU A 65 -2.30 -6.93 20.32
CA GLU A 65 -2.45 -6.96 21.78
C GLU A 65 -1.13 -6.67 22.51
N GLN A 66 0.01 -7.13 21.97
CA GLN A 66 1.34 -6.86 22.55
C GLN A 66 1.76 -5.39 22.38
N VAL A 67 1.25 -4.70 21.36
CA VAL A 67 1.58 -3.30 21.04
C VAL A 67 0.56 -2.34 21.64
N LEU A 68 -0.70 -2.75 21.70
CA LEU A 68 -1.85 -2.01 22.23
C LEU A 68 -2.64 -2.94 23.17
N PRO A 69 -2.22 -3.09 24.43
CA PRO A 69 -2.90 -3.97 25.38
C PRO A 69 -4.38 -3.58 25.59
N GLY A 70 -5.24 -4.59 25.68
CA GLY A 70 -6.70 -4.49 25.81
C GLY A 70 -7.44 -4.36 24.47
N ILE A 71 -6.73 -4.23 23.34
CA ILE A 71 -7.39 -3.94 22.05
C ILE A 71 -8.26 -5.10 21.57
N THR A 72 -7.89 -6.34 21.89
CA THR A 72 -8.62 -7.53 21.44
C THR A 72 -10.02 -7.57 22.05
N ASP A 73 -10.16 -7.22 23.33
CA ASP A 73 -11.44 -7.18 24.04
C ASP A 73 -12.38 -6.07 23.52
N HIS A 74 -11.80 -5.03 22.91
CA HIS A 74 -12.53 -3.92 22.31
C HIS A 74 -12.75 -4.06 20.79
N THR A 75 -12.33 -5.19 20.19
CA THR A 75 -12.46 -5.43 18.75
C THR A 75 -13.83 -6.04 18.43
N GLU A 76 -14.70 -5.26 17.80
CA GLU A 76 -16.02 -5.73 17.33
C GLU A 76 -15.95 -6.53 16.03
N PHE A 77 -15.03 -6.16 15.14
CA PHE A 77 -14.78 -6.88 13.90
C PHE A 77 -13.35 -6.65 13.42
N ALA A 78 -12.83 -7.61 12.66
CA ALA A 78 -11.56 -7.48 11.94
C ALA A 78 -11.65 -8.25 10.62
N ASP A 79 -11.13 -7.64 9.56
CA ASP A 79 -11.04 -8.22 8.23
C ASP A 79 -9.60 -8.22 7.73
N VAL A 80 -9.26 -9.19 6.88
CA VAL A 80 -7.91 -9.41 6.35
C VAL A 80 -7.92 -9.25 4.84
N HIS A 81 -7.31 -8.17 4.37
CA HIS A 81 -7.09 -7.95 2.94
C HIS A 81 -5.66 -8.37 2.55
N ARG A 82 -5.56 -9.30 1.60
CA ARG A 82 -4.28 -9.72 1.02
C ARG A 82 -4.02 -8.94 -0.26
N ARG A 83 -2.84 -8.34 -0.39
CA ARG A 83 -2.39 -7.69 -1.62
C ARG A 83 -0.96 -8.09 -1.89
N ARG A 84 -0.67 -8.45 -3.14
CA ARG A 84 0.70 -8.66 -3.59
C ARG A 84 1.21 -7.30 -4.04
N GLU A 85 2.17 -6.78 -3.29
CA GLU A 85 2.87 -5.54 -3.63
C GLU A 85 4.19 -5.90 -4.31
N GLU A 86 4.45 -5.26 -5.45
CA GLU A 86 5.77 -5.23 -6.06
C GLU A 86 6.52 -4.07 -5.41
N TYR A 87 7.74 -4.31 -4.93
CA TYR A 87 8.55 -3.24 -4.34
C TYR A 87 9.65 -2.83 -5.30
N THR A 88 9.97 -1.54 -5.28
CA THR A 88 11.13 -0.98 -5.97
C THR A 88 12.43 -1.69 -5.55
N THR A 89 13.09 -2.32 -6.53
CA THR A 89 14.36 -3.03 -6.33
C THR A 89 15.57 -2.16 -6.71
N VAL A 90 16.76 -2.54 -6.22
CA VAL A 90 18.01 -1.90 -6.67
C VAL A 90 18.17 -2.09 -8.17
N GLY A 91 18.30 -0.97 -8.89
CA GLY A 91 18.40 -0.96 -10.35
C GLY A 91 17.11 -0.60 -11.08
N LEU A 92 15.95 -0.54 -10.39
CA LEU A 92 14.67 -0.22 -11.01
C LEU A 92 14.74 1.06 -11.86
N HIS A 93 15.27 2.16 -11.34
CA HIS A 93 15.31 3.42 -12.09
C HIS A 93 16.19 3.35 -13.35
N ARG A 94 17.28 2.59 -13.32
CA ARG A 94 18.13 2.34 -14.50
C ARG A 94 17.34 1.57 -15.55
N ASP A 95 16.65 0.51 -15.14
CA ASP A 95 15.96 -0.38 -16.06
C ASP A 95 14.66 0.26 -16.58
N LEU A 96 13.99 1.09 -15.78
CA LEU A 96 12.91 1.99 -16.20
C LEU A 96 13.39 3.01 -17.24
N GLY A 97 14.61 3.55 -17.10
CA GLY A 97 15.21 4.43 -18.09
C GLY A 97 15.37 3.75 -19.45
N LYS A 98 15.88 2.51 -19.47
CA LYS A 98 15.97 1.70 -20.69
C LYS A 98 14.59 1.40 -21.29
N PHE A 99 13.64 1.02 -20.45
CA PHE A 99 12.26 0.76 -20.87
C PHE A 99 11.63 1.98 -21.57
N ARG A 100 11.80 3.18 -21.00
CA ARG A 100 11.30 4.42 -21.60
C ARG A 100 11.91 4.72 -22.97
N GLN A 101 13.21 4.53 -23.13
CA GLN A 101 13.88 4.71 -24.41
C GLN A 101 13.33 3.77 -25.50
N LEU A 102 12.93 2.56 -25.12
CA LEU A 102 12.27 1.62 -26.04
C LEU A 102 10.84 2.10 -26.37
N CYS A 103 10.08 2.61 -25.41
CA CYS A 103 8.74 3.16 -25.65
C CYS A 103 8.75 4.41 -26.55
N ASP A 104 9.82 5.21 -26.54
CA ASP A 104 9.94 6.38 -27.42
C ASP A 104 9.91 6.00 -28.91
N GLN A 105 10.23 4.73 -29.24
CA GLN A 105 10.19 4.20 -30.60
C GLN A 105 8.78 3.81 -31.07
N ASP A 106 7.83 3.59 -30.15
CA ASP A 106 6.43 3.26 -30.46
C ASP A 106 5.46 4.13 -29.66
N ARG A 107 5.07 5.27 -30.25
CA ARG A 107 4.20 6.25 -29.62
C ARG A 107 2.73 5.84 -29.55
N ARG A 108 2.35 4.66 -30.06
CA ARG A 108 0.96 4.16 -29.95
C ARG A 108 0.64 3.68 -28.54
N ILE A 109 1.67 3.29 -27.79
CA ILE A 109 1.54 2.80 -26.41
C ILE A 109 2.08 3.87 -25.46
N GLN A 110 1.23 4.33 -24.54
CA GLN A 110 1.59 5.33 -23.54
C GLN A 110 1.51 4.71 -22.14
N PRO A 111 2.62 4.19 -21.59
CA PRO A 111 2.60 3.61 -20.24
C PRO A 111 2.29 4.69 -19.20
N ALA A 112 1.43 4.31 -18.25
CA ALA A 112 0.99 5.13 -17.12
C ALA A 112 0.82 4.23 -15.88
N GLY A 113 0.91 4.85 -14.69
CA GLY A 113 0.88 4.16 -13.41
C GLY A 113 2.05 4.55 -12.52
N ASP A 114 1.97 4.13 -11.28
CA ASP A 114 2.99 4.38 -10.26
C ASP A 114 4.32 3.64 -10.52
N SER A 115 4.27 2.52 -11.26
CA SER A 115 5.43 1.84 -11.85
C SER A 115 6.33 2.75 -12.71
N GLN A 116 5.81 3.91 -13.14
CA GLN A 116 6.55 4.90 -13.91
C GLN A 116 7.39 5.84 -13.03
N ALA A 117 7.30 5.79 -11.71
CA ALA A 117 8.16 6.62 -10.86
C ALA A 117 8.35 6.00 -9.48
N PHE A 118 7.29 6.01 -8.70
CA PHE A 118 7.24 5.57 -7.31
C PHE A 118 5.81 5.17 -6.97
N GLU A 119 5.64 4.09 -6.21
CA GLU A 119 4.38 3.49 -5.75
C GLU A 119 3.56 4.43 -4.86
N ASN A 120 2.86 5.39 -5.47
CA ASN A 120 1.90 6.25 -4.78
C ASN A 120 0.85 6.81 -5.75
N LEU A 121 -0.24 7.33 -5.19
CA LEU A 121 -1.37 7.87 -5.95
C LEU A 121 -0.99 9.09 -6.81
N GLU A 122 -0.10 9.96 -6.31
CA GLU A 122 0.32 11.16 -7.04
C GLU A 122 1.10 10.79 -8.30
N SER A 123 2.05 9.85 -8.20
CA SER A 123 2.81 9.30 -9.33
C SER A 123 1.90 8.66 -10.37
N ALA A 124 0.93 7.85 -9.93
CA ALA A 124 -0.06 7.24 -10.83
C ALA A 124 -0.89 8.32 -11.55
N THR A 125 -1.34 9.33 -10.82
CA THR A 125 -2.16 10.43 -11.37
C THR A 125 -1.37 11.26 -12.38
N ILE A 126 -0.17 11.71 -12.01
CA ILE A 126 0.67 12.55 -12.87
C ILE A 126 1.15 11.77 -14.11
N SER A 127 1.51 10.49 -13.97
CA SER A 127 1.89 9.68 -15.13
C SER A 127 0.71 9.46 -16.09
N GLY A 128 -0.50 9.27 -15.57
CA GLY A 128 -1.73 9.22 -16.35
C GLY A 128 -2.00 10.50 -17.13
N GLN A 129 -1.91 11.66 -16.46
CA GLN A 129 -2.07 12.96 -17.11
C GLN A 129 -1.05 13.14 -18.25
N ARG A 130 0.23 12.83 -18.00
CA ARG A 130 1.29 12.92 -19.03
C ARG A 130 1.09 11.94 -20.19
N ALA A 131 0.52 10.76 -19.94
CA ALA A 131 0.17 9.82 -21.01
C ALA A 131 -0.97 10.39 -21.87
N ALA A 132 -2.00 10.96 -21.25
CA ALA A 132 -3.08 11.62 -21.97
C ALA A 132 -2.59 12.81 -22.82
N ASP A 133 -1.75 13.68 -22.27
CA ASP A 133 -1.18 14.83 -22.99
C ASP A 133 -0.36 14.40 -24.21
N ARG A 134 0.39 13.30 -24.11
CA ARG A 134 1.15 12.72 -25.23
C ARG A 134 0.24 12.19 -26.34
N LEU A 135 -0.91 11.61 -26.00
CA LEU A 135 -1.90 11.16 -26.99
C LEU A 135 -2.55 12.34 -27.70
N LEU A 136 -2.99 13.35 -26.93
CA LEU A 136 -3.65 14.54 -27.47
C LEU A 136 -2.71 15.36 -28.37
N SER A 137 -1.43 15.50 -27.99
CA SER A 137 -0.43 16.16 -28.84
C SER A 137 0.00 15.34 -30.06
N GLY A 138 -0.04 14.00 -29.97
CA GLY A 138 0.25 13.09 -31.08
C GLY A 138 -0.90 12.95 -32.09
N GLN A 139 -2.14 13.28 -31.70
CA GLN A 139 -3.32 13.28 -32.56
C GLN A 139 -3.38 14.43 -33.59
N VAL A 140 -2.35 15.30 -33.67
CA VAL A 140 -2.24 16.34 -34.72
C VAL A 140 -1.75 15.78 -36.07
N LEU A 141 -1.49 14.47 -36.17
CA LEU A 141 -1.23 13.81 -37.45
C LEU A 141 -2.53 13.16 -37.98
N SER A 142 -3.45 14.00 -38.45
CA SER A 142 -4.47 13.65 -39.46
C SER A 142 -4.10 14.26 -40.79
#